data_AF-A0A1H9ZSW7-F1
#
_entry.id   AF-A0A1H9ZSW7-F1
#
_cell.length_a   1.000
_cell.length_b   1.000
_cell.length_c   1.000
_cell.angle_alpha   90.00
_cell.angle_beta   90.00
_cell.angle_gamma   90.00
#
_symmetry.space_group_name_H-M   'P 1'
#
loop_
_entity.id
_entity.type
_entity.pdbx_description
1 polymer ?
#
loop_
_entity_poly.entity_id
_entity_poly.type
_entity_poly.pdbx_seq_one_letter_code
_entity_poly.pdbx_strand_id
1 'polypeptide(L)'
;MKIKFLLLAFLLLCIGLTSSAKYVQTCKAKYKTNYEWSKYYTVDVTFISGSELNTATSTYNYASYSTYAVIFWGDDKATVIKLSSYTGCGTEVTKDCISNTIGNLKGEDQEGRDWEVCVSGYCY
;
A
#
# COMPACT_ATOMS: atom_id res chain seq x y z
N MET A 1 10.42 14.73 -44.32
CA MET A 1 9.11 14.35 -43.77
C MET A 1 9.16 13.20 -42.75
N LYS A 2 10.06 12.21 -42.89
CA LYS A 2 10.17 11.05 -41.99
C LYS A 2 10.62 11.37 -40.54
N ILE A 3 11.51 12.35 -40.35
CA ILE A 3 12.02 12.76 -39.01
C ILE A 3 10.94 13.43 -38.13
N LYS A 4 10.07 14.26 -38.71
CA LYS A 4 8.97 14.90 -37.96
C LYS A 4 7.91 13.87 -37.51
N PHE A 5 7.68 12.82 -38.31
CA PHE A 5 6.76 11.74 -37.97
C PHE A 5 7.34 10.82 -36.88
N LEU A 6 8.66 10.57 -36.91
CA LEU A 6 9.39 9.84 -35.86
C LEU A 6 9.40 10.59 -34.52
N LEU A 7 9.58 11.92 -34.54
CA LEU A 7 9.51 12.75 -33.34
C LEU A 7 8.10 12.76 -32.72
N LEU A 8 7.05 12.80 -33.54
CA LEU A 8 5.66 12.76 -33.06
C LEU A 8 5.30 11.39 -32.47
N ALA A 9 5.77 10.30 -33.09
CA ALA A 9 5.57 8.95 -32.58
C ALA A 9 6.32 8.70 -31.26
N PHE A 10 7.52 9.26 -31.10
CA PHE A 10 8.28 9.20 -29.85
C PHE A 10 7.60 10.02 -28.73
N LEU A 11 7.05 11.19 -29.05
CA LEU A 11 6.34 12.04 -28.10
C LEU A 11 5.04 11.39 -27.59
N LEU A 12 4.31 10.68 -28.45
CA LEU A 12 3.10 9.92 -28.06
C LEU A 12 3.43 8.71 -27.18
N LEU A 13 4.62 8.11 -27.30
CA LEU A 13 5.03 6.94 -26.52
C LEU A 13 5.33 7.30 -25.05
N CYS A 14 5.75 8.54 -24.77
CA CYS A 14 6.09 9.00 -23.41
C CYS A 14 4.86 9.30 -22.53
N ILE A 15 3.66 9.42 -23.10
CA ILE A 15 2.44 9.84 -22.37
C ILE A 15 1.79 8.65 -21.64
N GLY A 16 2.22 7.41 -21.90
CA GLY A 16 1.61 6.19 -21.36
C GLY A 16 2.22 5.63 -20.08
N LEU A 17 3.28 6.24 -19.53
CA LEU A 17 3.94 5.72 -18.34
C LEU A 17 3.27 6.28 -17.08
N THR A 18 2.16 5.67 -16.64
CA THR A 18 1.65 5.87 -15.28
C THR A 18 2.55 5.10 -14.32
N SER A 19 3.46 5.79 -13.64
CA SER A 19 4.22 5.20 -12.54
C SER A 19 3.29 5.00 -11.34
N SER A 20 3.11 3.76 -10.89
CA SER A 20 2.48 3.50 -9.60
C SER A 20 3.53 3.61 -8.50
N ALA A 21 3.35 4.59 -7.62
CA ALA A 21 4.12 4.79 -6.40
C ALA A 21 3.58 3.90 -5.27
N LYS A 22 4.04 2.64 -5.26
CA LYS A 22 3.93 1.77 -4.09
C LYS A 22 5.24 1.80 -3.29
N TYR A 23 5.13 1.80 -1.96
CA TYR A 23 6.28 1.77 -1.06
C TYR A 23 6.31 0.43 -0.30
N VAL A 24 7.43 -0.28 -0.36
CA VAL A 24 7.61 -1.57 0.34
C VAL A 24 8.64 -1.41 1.45
N GLN A 25 8.32 -1.90 2.64
CA GLN A 25 9.28 -2.04 3.72
C GLN A 25 8.97 -3.24 4.61
N THR A 26 10.00 -3.79 5.23
CA THR A 26 9.85 -4.81 6.28
C THR A 26 9.30 -4.16 7.56
N CYS A 27 8.18 -4.70 8.05
CA CYS A 27 7.49 -4.24 9.26
C CYS A 27 7.28 -5.38 10.24
N LYS A 28 6.84 -5.06 11.46
CA LYS A 28 6.20 -6.03 12.35
C LYS A 28 4.69 -5.83 12.36
N ALA A 29 3.93 -6.86 12.03
CA ALA A 29 2.47 -6.81 11.99
C ALA A 29 1.85 -7.78 13.00
N LYS A 30 0.72 -7.42 13.60
CA LYS A 30 -0.11 -8.30 14.44
C LYS A 30 -1.58 -8.01 14.15
N TYR A 31 -2.43 -9.01 14.37
CA TYR A 31 -3.87 -8.89 14.14
C TYR A 31 -4.65 -9.30 15.39
N LYS A 32 -5.88 -8.82 15.49
CA LYS A 32 -6.76 -9.12 16.60
C LYS A 32 -7.49 -10.44 16.34
N THR A 33 -7.42 -11.33 17.33
CA THR A 33 -8.27 -12.52 17.43
C THR A 33 -9.44 -12.22 18.36
N ASN A 34 -10.41 -13.14 18.46
CA ASN A 34 -11.60 -12.97 19.31
C ASN A 34 -11.28 -12.61 20.78
N TYR A 35 -10.11 -12.99 21.29
CA TYR A 35 -9.76 -12.83 22.70
C TYR A 35 -8.52 -11.95 22.93
N GLU A 36 -7.55 -11.97 22.02
CA GLU A 36 -6.27 -11.29 22.21
C GLU A 36 -5.62 -10.85 20.89
N TRP A 37 -4.56 -10.06 20.99
CA TRP A 37 -3.70 -9.77 19.84
C TRP A 37 -2.81 -10.98 19.54
N SER A 38 -2.60 -11.28 18.27
CA SER A 38 -1.58 -12.24 17.87
C SER A 38 -0.18 -11.79 18.31
N LYS A 39 0.77 -12.71 18.28
CA LYS A 39 2.20 -12.34 18.25
C LYS A 39 2.50 -11.45 17.03
N TYR A 40 3.62 -10.75 17.07
CA TYR A 40 4.15 -10.04 15.92
C TYR A 40 4.73 -11.00 14.87
N TYR A 41 4.48 -10.69 13.61
CA TYR A 41 5.07 -11.30 12.42
C TYR A 41 5.96 -10.27 11.72
N THR A 42 7.21 -10.62 11.42
CA THR A 42 8.08 -9.76 10.61
C THR A 42 7.84 -10.08 9.14
N VAL A 43 7.33 -9.11 8.40
CA VAL A 43 6.84 -9.30 7.01
C VAL A 43 7.13 -8.07 6.17
N ASP A 44 7.26 -8.28 4.86
CA ASP A 44 7.30 -7.18 3.91
C ASP A 44 5.87 -6.66 3.68
N VAL A 45 5.69 -5.36 3.91
CA VAL A 45 4.42 -4.67 3.75
C VAL A 45 4.52 -3.76 2.54
N THR A 46 3.61 -3.93 1.59
CA THR A 46 3.41 -3.01 0.47
C THR A 46 2.37 -1.97 0.86
N PHE A 47 2.81 -0.73 1.04
CA PHE A 47 1.95 0.43 1.21
C PHE A 47 1.57 1.01 -0.14
N ILE A 48 0.29 1.21 -0.37
CA ILE A 48 -0.27 1.58 -1.68
C ILE A 48 -1.56 2.40 -1.52
N SER A 49 -1.83 3.32 -2.45
CA SER A 49 -3.11 4.04 -2.46
C SER A 49 -4.26 3.14 -2.93
N GLY A 50 -5.48 3.45 -2.53
CA GLY A 50 -6.66 2.73 -3.01
C GLY A 50 -6.84 2.82 -4.53
N SER A 51 -6.51 3.96 -5.15
CA SER A 51 -6.56 4.13 -6.60
C SER A 51 -5.61 3.19 -7.33
N GLU A 52 -4.38 3.06 -6.84
CA GLU A 52 -3.38 2.18 -7.44
C GLU A 52 -3.72 0.71 -7.20
N LEU A 53 -4.25 0.38 -6.01
CA LEU A 53 -4.68 -0.97 -5.70
C LEU A 53 -5.87 -1.40 -6.57
N ASN A 54 -6.85 -0.52 -6.80
CA ASN A 54 -7.93 -0.72 -7.77
C ASN A 54 -7.39 -0.99 -9.17
N THR A 55 -6.43 -0.17 -9.62
CA THR A 55 -5.77 -0.34 -10.92
C THR A 55 -5.05 -1.68 -11.02
N ALA A 56 -4.27 -2.05 -10.00
CA ALA A 56 -3.51 -3.30 -9.96
C ALA A 56 -4.40 -4.55 -9.95
N THR A 57 -5.59 -4.45 -9.37
CA THR A 57 -6.56 -5.55 -9.25
C THR A 57 -7.63 -5.52 -10.34
N SER A 58 -7.66 -4.49 -11.19
CA SER A 58 -8.77 -4.25 -12.14
C SER A 58 -10.15 -4.22 -11.45
N THR A 59 -10.24 -3.58 -10.28
CA THR A 59 -11.47 -3.44 -9.49
C THR A 59 -11.76 -2.00 -9.09
N TYR A 60 -12.88 -1.77 -8.40
CA TYR A 60 -13.24 -0.49 -7.75
C TYR A 60 -13.57 -0.70 -6.26
N ASN A 61 -13.04 -1.77 -5.66
CA ASN A 61 -13.39 -2.19 -4.30
C ASN A 61 -12.68 -1.38 -3.21
N TYR A 62 -11.61 -0.67 -3.57
CA TYR A 62 -10.79 0.10 -2.65
C TYR A 62 -11.13 1.59 -2.72
N ALA A 63 -11.24 2.24 -1.57
CA ALA A 63 -11.52 3.67 -1.52
C ALA A 63 -10.30 4.44 -2.04
N SER A 64 -10.44 5.16 -3.15
CA SER A 64 -9.30 5.74 -3.89
C SER A 64 -8.37 6.61 -3.05
N TYR A 65 -8.92 7.35 -2.08
CA TYR A 65 -8.17 8.25 -1.20
C TYR A 65 -7.70 7.61 0.12
N SER A 66 -7.89 6.31 0.30
CA SER A 66 -7.38 5.57 1.46
C SER A 66 -6.00 4.99 1.18
N THR A 67 -5.19 4.85 2.23
CA THR A 67 -3.92 4.10 2.18
C THR A 67 -4.17 2.67 2.63
N TYR A 68 -3.54 1.72 1.95
CA TYR A 68 -3.62 0.30 2.25
C TYR A 68 -2.24 -0.27 2.57
N ALA A 69 -2.20 -1.19 3.53
CA ALA A 69 -1.06 -2.05 3.78
C ALA A 69 -1.39 -3.46 3.27
N VAL A 70 -0.60 -3.96 2.32
CA VAL A 70 -0.78 -5.27 1.71
C VAL A 70 0.37 -6.19 2.11
N ILE A 71 0.03 -7.33 2.72
CA ILE A 71 0.98 -8.37 3.09
C ILE A 71 0.74 -9.58 2.19
N PHE A 72 1.77 -9.99 1.44
CA PHE A 72 1.72 -11.21 0.62
C PHE A 72 2.32 -12.38 1.40
N TRP A 73 1.54 -13.46 1.54
CA TRP A 73 1.94 -14.64 2.33
C TRP A 73 2.47 -15.79 1.45
N GLY A 74 2.50 -15.62 0.13
CA GLY A 74 2.73 -16.70 -0.84
C GLY A 74 1.43 -17.41 -1.21
N ASP A 75 1.50 -18.37 -2.15
CA ASP A 75 0.38 -19.19 -2.61
C ASP A 75 -0.89 -18.41 -2.98
N ASP A 76 -0.72 -17.28 -3.67
CA ASP A 76 -1.82 -16.37 -4.06
C ASP A 76 -2.63 -15.82 -2.88
N LYS A 77 -2.08 -15.84 -1.65
CA LYS A 77 -2.70 -15.28 -0.45
C LYS A 77 -2.12 -13.92 -0.13
N ALA A 78 -3.01 -12.96 0.07
CA ALA A 78 -2.67 -11.63 0.54
C ALA A 78 -3.67 -11.16 1.59
N THR A 79 -3.18 -10.41 2.56
CA THR A 79 -4.02 -9.61 3.46
C THR A 79 -3.96 -8.18 3.00
N VAL A 80 -5.12 -7.60 2.72
CA VAL A 80 -5.26 -6.17 2.37
C VAL A 80 -5.90 -5.46 3.55
N ILE A 81 -5.12 -4.58 4.18
CA ILE A 81 -5.50 -3.84 5.38
C ILE A 81 -5.76 -2.38 4.98
N LYS A 82 -6.99 -1.90 5.18
CA LYS A 82 -7.32 -0.48 5.01
C LYS A 82 -6.85 0.27 6.26
N LEU A 83 -5.88 1.16 6.11
CA LEU A 83 -5.36 1.91 7.24
C LEU A 83 -6.35 2.97 7.71
N SER A 84 -6.58 3.00 9.03
CA SER A 84 -7.36 4.03 9.72
C SER A 84 -6.46 5.06 10.40
N SER A 85 -5.18 4.72 10.68
CA SER A 85 -4.18 5.69 11.12
C SER A 85 -3.92 6.74 10.04
N TYR A 86 -3.76 7.99 10.46
CA TYR A 86 -3.35 9.07 9.58
C TYR A 86 -1.89 8.88 9.14
N THR A 87 -1.67 8.71 7.84
CA THR A 87 -0.33 8.59 7.23
C THR A 87 0.13 9.89 6.57
N GLY A 88 -0.74 10.89 6.40
CA GLY A 88 -0.41 12.11 5.64
C GLY A 88 -0.08 11.85 4.16
N CYS A 89 -0.29 10.63 3.66
CA CYS A 89 -0.10 10.31 2.25
C CYS A 89 -1.19 11.01 1.43
N GLY A 90 -0.79 11.56 0.27
CA GLY A 90 -1.72 12.14 -0.70
C GLY A 90 -2.28 11.06 -1.63
N THR A 91 -2.30 11.35 -2.92
CA THR A 91 -2.68 10.38 -3.96
C THR A 91 -1.61 9.30 -4.21
N GLU A 92 -0.40 9.51 -3.70
CA GLU A 92 0.74 8.59 -3.82
C GLU A 92 1.25 8.24 -2.42
N VAL A 93 1.70 6.98 -2.28
CA VAL A 93 2.20 6.48 -1.00
C VAL A 93 3.72 6.41 -1.04
N THR A 94 4.36 7.30 -0.29
CA THR A 94 5.81 7.44 -0.23
C THR A 94 6.36 6.96 1.11
N LYS A 95 7.68 6.74 1.15
CA LYS A 95 8.39 6.42 2.40
C LYS A 95 8.12 7.47 3.49
N ASP A 96 8.20 8.75 3.15
CA ASP A 96 8.12 9.83 4.13
C ASP A 96 6.75 9.91 4.80
N CYS A 97 5.66 9.66 4.08
CA CYS A 97 4.33 9.67 4.69
C CYS A 97 4.11 8.43 5.58
N ILE A 98 4.69 7.28 5.24
CA ILE A 98 4.59 6.08 6.06
C ILE A 98 5.50 6.16 7.31
N SER A 99 6.77 6.53 7.15
CA SER A 99 7.77 6.48 8.21
C SER A 99 7.63 7.60 9.26
N ASN A 100 6.96 8.71 8.94
CA ASN A 100 6.76 9.82 9.88
C ASN A 100 5.53 9.64 10.79
N THR A 101 4.90 8.46 10.78
CA THR A 101 3.74 8.20 11.64
C THR A 101 4.14 7.91 13.09
N ILE A 102 3.34 8.45 14.02
CA ILE A 102 3.55 8.26 15.46
C ILE A 102 2.84 6.98 15.89
N GLY A 103 3.60 6.00 16.36
CA GLY A 103 3.09 4.71 16.85
C GLY A 103 2.83 3.69 15.73
N ASN A 104 2.11 2.61 16.07
CA ASN A 104 1.73 1.60 15.10
C ASN A 104 0.62 2.13 14.18
N LEU A 105 0.73 1.85 12.89
CA LEU A 105 -0.37 2.03 11.95
C LEU A 105 -1.48 1.03 12.29
N LYS A 106 -2.71 1.50 12.33
CA LYS A 106 -3.89 0.68 12.61
C LYS A 106 -4.76 0.59 11.36
N GLY A 107 -5.50 -0.50 11.24
CA GLY A 107 -6.41 -0.70 10.12
C GLY A 107 -7.23 -1.96 10.28
N GLU A 108 -8.08 -2.21 9.29
CA GLU A 108 -8.97 -3.37 9.24
C GLU A 108 -8.75 -4.11 7.92
N ASP A 109 -8.69 -5.45 7.97
CA ASP A 109 -8.60 -6.26 6.74
C ASP A 109 -9.97 -6.51 6.08
N GLN A 110 -9.96 -7.20 4.94
CA GLN A 110 -11.19 -7.52 4.19
C GLN A 110 -12.14 -8.47 4.92
N GLU A 111 -11.72 -9.10 6.02
CA GLU A 111 -12.56 -9.97 6.86
C GLU A 111 -13.09 -9.23 8.11
N GLY A 112 -12.80 -7.93 8.25
CA GLY A 112 -13.19 -7.15 9.43
C GLY A 112 -12.30 -7.35 10.64
N ARG A 113 -11.09 -7.92 10.49
CA ARG A 113 -10.14 -8.07 11.60
C ARG A 113 -9.32 -6.81 11.76
N ASP A 114 -9.12 -6.38 13.01
CA ASP A 114 -8.20 -5.30 13.33
C ASP A 114 -6.74 -5.72 13.17
N TRP A 115 -5.92 -4.80 12.67
CA TRP A 115 -4.48 -4.96 12.47
C TRP A 115 -3.69 -3.79 13.05
N GLU A 116 -2.50 -4.10 13.56
CA GLU A 116 -1.45 -3.14 13.86
C GLU A 116 -0.19 -3.45 13.05
N VAL A 117 0.33 -2.44 12.34
CA VAL A 117 1.56 -2.50 11.57
C VAL A 117 2.56 -1.51 12.16
N CYS A 118 3.58 -2.04 12.82
CA CYS A 118 4.70 -1.28 13.33
C CYS A 118 5.71 -1.02 12.21
N VAL A 119 5.81 0.25 11.81
CA VAL A 119 6.71 0.73 10.75
C VAL A 119 8.05 1.23 11.27
N SER A 120 8.17 1.44 12.59
CA SER A 120 9.38 1.91 13.25
C SER A 120 10.19 0.75 13.83
N GLY A 121 11.43 1.01 14.26
CA GLY A 121 12.26 0.02 14.95
C GLY A 121 11.73 -0.39 16.34
N TYR A 122 10.78 0.36 16.92
CA TYR A 122 10.22 0.14 18.24
C TYR A 122 8.73 -0.17 18.16
N CYS A 123 8.35 -1.40 18.53
CA CYS A 123 6.97 -1.89 18.47
C CYS A 123 6.47 -2.17 19.88
N TYR A 124 5.29 -1.64 20.22
CA TYR A 124 4.65 -1.77 21.54
C TYR A 124 3.53 -2.83 21.56
#